data_AF-A0AAE3Y7I3-F1
#
_entry.id   AF-A0AAE3Y7I3-F1
#
_cell.length_a   1.000
_cell.length_b   1.000
_cell.length_c   1.000
_cell.angle_alpha   90.00
_cell.angle_beta   90.00
_cell.angle_gamma   90.00
#
_symmetry.space_group_name_H-M   'P 1'
#
loop_
_entity.id
_entity.type
_entity.pdbx_description
1 polymer ?
#
loop_
_entity_poly.entity_id
_entity_poly.type
_entity_poly.pdbx_seq_one_letter_code
_entity_poly.pdbx_strand_id
1 'polypeptide(L)'
;MNKLGVDVYVDWLDNGMPKNTNCSIATRIKGKIKQNDKFILLATEAAIVSKWCNWELGYGGAQKYFKNIVVMAITNSENNSFSGSE
;
A
#
# COMPACT_ATOMS: atom_id res chain seq x y z
N MET A 1 -20.54 -7.62 4.78
CA MET A 1 -19.39 -8.55 4.82
C MET A 1 -18.52 -8.12 5.98
N ASN A 2 -18.48 -8.89 7.08
CA ASN A 2 -17.49 -8.74 8.16
C ASN A 2 -17.36 -10.09 8.89
N LYS A 3 -17.07 -11.16 8.14
CA LYS A 3 -16.92 -12.52 8.72
C LYS A 3 -15.64 -12.68 9.56
N LEU A 4 -14.72 -11.72 9.50
CA LEU A 4 -13.43 -11.75 10.19
C LEU A 4 -13.20 -10.55 11.14
N GLY A 5 -14.14 -9.61 11.24
CA GLY A 5 -13.97 -8.42 12.09
C GLY A 5 -12.83 -7.47 11.68
N VAL A 6 -12.37 -7.55 10.43
CA VAL A 6 -11.28 -6.72 9.88
C VAL A 6 -11.86 -5.67 8.96
N ASP A 7 -11.55 -4.40 9.23
CA ASP A 7 -11.83 -3.30 8.32
C ASP A 7 -10.66 -3.14 7.34
N VAL A 8 -10.95 -3.20 6.04
CA VAL A 8 -9.94 -3.14 4.98
C VAL A 8 -10.17 -1.88 4.16
N TYR A 9 -9.20 -0.99 4.21
CA TYR A 9 -9.18 0.20 3.39
C TYR A 9 -8.47 -0.09 2.06
N VAL A 10 -9.13 0.25 0.95
CA VAL A 10 -8.62 0.04 -0.42
C VAL A 10 -8.72 1.36 -1.17
N ASP A 11 -7.58 1.92 -1.58
CA ASP A 11 -7.51 3.25 -2.20
C ASP A 11 -8.30 3.36 -3.51
N TRP A 12 -8.28 2.35 -4.39
CA TRP A 12 -9.05 2.38 -5.64
C TRP A 12 -10.57 2.24 -5.42
N LEU A 13 -11.00 1.79 -4.23
CA LEU A 13 -12.40 1.66 -3.87
C LEU A 13 -12.93 2.91 -3.14
N ASP A 14 -12.04 3.82 -2.71
CA ASP A 14 -12.43 5.09 -2.10
C ASP A 14 -12.89 6.06 -3.20
N ASN A 15 -14.21 6.15 -3.40
CA ASN A 15 -14.86 7.09 -4.32
C ASN A 15 -14.51 8.57 -4.03
N GLY A 16 -13.96 8.88 -2.85
CA GLY A 16 -13.47 10.21 -2.48
C GLY A 16 -12.03 10.52 -2.93
N MET A 17 -11.35 9.57 -3.60
CA MET A 17 -9.96 9.73 -4.02
C MET A 17 -9.88 10.28 -5.46
N PRO A 18 -9.35 11.50 -5.66
CA PRO A 18 -9.12 12.06 -6.99
C PRO A 18 -8.05 11.25 -7.73
N LYS A 19 -8.23 11.08 -9.04
CA LYS A 19 -7.27 10.37 -9.92
C LYS A 19 -5.89 11.03 -10.02
N ASN A 20 -5.75 12.28 -9.56
CA ASN A 20 -4.50 13.04 -9.60
C ASN A 20 -3.87 13.10 -8.20
N THR A 21 -2.61 12.68 -8.12
CA THR A 21 -1.78 12.76 -6.92
C THR A 21 -1.47 14.22 -6.59
N ASN A 22 -2.05 14.70 -5.48
CA ASN A 22 -1.84 16.06 -4.99
C ASN A 22 -1.49 16.03 -3.48
N CYS A 23 -1.00 17.13 -2.92
CA CYS A 23 -0.61 17.24 -1.50
C CYS A 23 -1.76 16.92 -0.53
N SER A 24 -3.00 17.18 -0.92
CA SER A 24 -4.20 16.82 -0.14
C SER A 24 -4.37 15.30 -0.01
N ILE A 25 -4.03 14.55 -1.05
CA ILE A 25 -4.13 13.08 -1.07
C ILE A 25 -3.02 12.43 -0.28
N ALA A 26 -1.79 12.96 -0.39
CA ALA A 26 -0.71 12.55 0.51
C ALA A 26 -1.13 12.69 1.98
N THR A 27 -1.77 13.80 2.35
CA THR A 27 -2.23 14.02 3.73
C THR A 27 -3.30 13.01 4.16
N ARG A 28 -4.23 12.69 3.26
CA ARG A 28 -5.29 11.70 3.53
C ARG A 28 -4.72 10.28 3.69
N ILE A 29 -3.83 9.87 2.79
CA ILE A 29 -3.15 8.57 2.85
C ILE A 29 -2.32 8.45 4.13
N LYS A 30 -1.55 9.49 4.50
CA LYS A 30 -0.82 9.51 5.79
C LYS A 30 -1.76 9.31 6.97
N GLY A 31 -2.90 9.99 6.96
CA GLY A 31 -3.94 9.83 7.98
C GLY A 31 -4.46 8.40 8.05
N LYS A 32 -4.75 7.79 6.90
CA LYS A 32 -5.20 6.39 6.79
C LYS A 32 -4.14 5.40 7.26
N ILE A 33 -2.88 5.57 6.85
CA ILE A 33 -1.76 4.74 7.31
C ILE A 33 -1.63 4.82 8.84
N LYS A 34 -1.79 6.01 9.42
CA LYS A 34 -1.71 6.19 10.87
C LYS A 34 -2.89 5.56 11.63
N GLN A 35 -4.11 5.71 11.10
CA GLN A 35 -5.35 5.19 11.68
C GLN A 35 -5.46 3.66 11.62
N ASN A 36 -4.99 3.04 10.53
CA ASN A 36 -5.03 1.59 10.37
C ASN A 36 -3.92 0.91 11.15
N ASP A 37 -4.18 -0.23 11.79
CA ASP A 37 -3.15 -0.92 12.59
C ASP A 37 -2.08 -1.62 11.74
N LYS A 38 -2.46 -2.08 10.55
CA LYS A 38 -1.60 -2.83 9.63
C LYS A 38 -1.56 -2.14 8.28
N PHE A 39 -0.40 -2.19 7.63
CA PHE A 39 -0.19 -1.67 6.29
C PHE A 39 0.18 -2.84 5.37
N ILE A 40 -0.54 -2.98 4.26
CA ILE A 40 -0.29 -4.05 3.28
C ILE A 40 -0.03 -3.39 1.93
N LEU A 41 1.15 -3.65 1.36
CA LEU A 41 1.50 -3.24 0.00
C LEU A 41 1.44 -4.45 -0.92
N LEU A 42 0.66 -4.34 -2.00
CA LEU A 42 0.67 -5.30 -3.09
C LEU A 42 1.73 -4.87 -4.12
N ALA A 43 2.93 -5.43 -4.01
CA ALA A 43 4.07 -5.18 -4.87
C ALA A 43 3.92 -5.90 -6.22
N THR A 44 3.06 -5.36 -7.07
CA THR A 44 3.04 -5.67 -8.51
C THR A 44 4.16 -4.89 -9.22
N GLU A 45 4.54 -5.28 -10.43
CA GLU A 45 5.55 -4.53 -11.22
C GLU A 45 5.19 -3.03 -11.35
N ALA A 46 3.91 -2.72 -11.56
CA ALA A 46 3.41 -1.35 -11.60
C ALA A 46 3.58 -0.60 -10.26
N ALA A 47 3.41 -1.29 -9.13
CA ALA A 47 3.61 -0.72 -7.81
C ALA A 47 5.10 -0.47 -7.51
N ILE A 48 5.99 -1.38 -7.92
CA ILE A 48 7.44 -1.24 -7.69
C ILE A 48 8.02 -0.06 -8.48
N VAL A 49 7.56 0.14 -9.72
CA VAL A 49 7.99 1.26 -10.58
C VAL A 49 7.35 2.59 -10.16
N SER A 50 6.26 2.55 -9.38
CA SER A 50 5.57 3.75 -8.93
C SER A 50 6.32 4.48 -7.81
N LYS A 51 6.74 5.72 -8.10
CA LYS A 51 7.30 6.64 -7.09
C LYS A 51 6.34 6.87 -5.92
N TRP A 52 5.03 6.77 -6.17
CA TRP A 52 4.02 6.99 -5.14
C TRP A 52 3.93 5.80 -4.18
N CYS A 53 3.92 4.57 -4.70
CA CYS A 53 3.91 3.37 -3.86
C CYS A 53 5.20 3.23 -3.04
N ASN A 54 6.35 3.57 -3.63
CA ASN A 54 7.62 3.62 -2.88
C ASN A 54 7.59 4.65 -1.75
N TRP A 55 6.95 5.81 -2.00
CA TRP A 55 6.76 6.82 -0.97
C TRP A 55 5.82 6.36 0.15
N GLU A 56 4.72 5.66 -0.18
CA GLU A 56 3.78 5.08 0.79
C GLU A 56 4.47 4.02 1.66
N LEU A 57 5.28 3.15 1.05
CA LEU A 57 6.06 2.15 1.76
C LEU A 57 7.06 2.79 2.72
N GLY A 58 7.79 3.82 2.26
CA GLY A 58 8.73 4.56 3.10
C GLY A 58 8.06 5.26 4.28
N TYR A 59 6.92 5.92 4.04
CA TYR A 59 6.16 6.58 5.11
C TYR A 59 5.53 5.57 6.08
N GLY A 60 4.97 4.47 5.56
CA GLY A 60 4.45 3.36 6.35
C GLY A 60 5.53 2.74 7.23
N GLY A 61 6.72 2.50 6.67
CA GLY A 61 7.94 2.08 7.36
C GLY A 61 8.34 2.98 8.53
N ALA A 62 8.23 4.29 8.33
CA ALA A 62 8.57 5.27 9.37
C ALA A 62 7.50 5.40 10.46
N GLN A 63 6.22 5.16 10.15
CA GLN A 63 5.10 5.32 11.09
C GLN A 63 4.70 4.04 11.81
N LYS A 64 4.99 2.87 11.23
CA LYS A 64 4.63 1.57 11.78
C LYS A 64 5.88 0.79 12.15
N TYR A 65 5.81 0.03 13.24
CA TYR A 65 6.82 -0.98 13.51
C TYR A 65 6.83 -2.01 12.37
N PHE A 66 8.02 -2.53 12.02
CA PHE A 66 8.20 -3.54 10.97
C PHE A 66 7.22 -4.74 11.07
N LYS A 67 6.76 -5.07 12.28
CA LYS A 67 5.78 -6.15 12.55
C LYS A 67 4.37 -5.90 11.99
N ASN A 68 4.06 -4.65 11.62
CA ASN A 68 2.74 -4.22 11.16
C ASN A 68 2.73 -3.87 9.66
N ILE A 69 3.82 -4.13 8.96
CA ILE A 69 3.95 -3.90 7.52
C ILE A 69 4.07 -5.25 6.84
N VAL A 70 3.24 -5.46 5.83
CA VAL A 70 3.28 -6.65 4.99
C VAL A 70 3.47 -6.18 3.54
N VAL A 71 4.47 -6.72 2.86
CA VAL A 71 4.67 -6.52 1.43
C VAL A 71 4.41 -7.86 0.75
N MET A 72 3.39 -7.93 -0.09
CA MET A 72 3.08 -9.11 -0.89
C MET A 72 3.39 -8.84 -2.34
N ALA A 73 4.37 -9.55 -2.88
CA ALA A 73 4.64 -9.54 -4.30
C ALA A 73 3.55 -10.32 -5.04
N ILE A 74 2.94 -9.69 -6.05
CA ILE A 74 2.01 -10.36 -6.97
C ILE A 74 2.63 -10.33 -8.36
N THR A 75 2.94 -11.51 -8.88
CA THR A 75 3.40 -11.70 -10.27
C THR A 75 2.30 -12.41 -11.07
N ASN A 76 2.12 -11.99 -12.32
CA ASN A 76 1.17 -12.63 -13.26
C ASN A 76 1.78 -13.84 -13.99
N SER A 77 3.03 -14.19 -13.71
CA SER A 77 3.72 -15.29 -14.39
C SER A 77 4.07 -16.39 -13.39
N GLU A 78 3.59 -17.60 -13.65
CA GLU A 78 3.98 -18.83 -12.94
C GLU A 78 5.48 -19.15 -13.10
N ASN A 79 6.23 -18.37 -13.92
CA ASN A 79 7.61 -18.64 -14.29
C ASN A 79 8.52 -17.40 -14.30
N ASN A 80 8.12 -16.28 -13.70
CA ASN A 80 8.99 -15.11 -13.59
C ASN A 80 9.38 -14.87 -12.13
N SER A 81 10.63 -15.26 -11.82
CA SER A 81 11.31 -15.02 -10.56
C SER A 81 11.17 -13.55 -10.18
N PHE A 82 10.54 -13.27 -9.04
CA PHE A 82 10.48 -11.94 -8.47
C PHE A 82 11.91 -11.45 -8.19
N SER A 83 12.46 -10.59 -9.06
CA SER A 83 13.74 -9.92 -8.82
C SER A 83 13.50 -8.66 -7.98
N GLY A 84 13.08 -8.86 -6.73
CA GLY A 84 13.20 -7.81 -5.73
C GLY A 84 14.66 -7.72 -5.34
N SER A 85 15.40 -6.79 -5.95
CA SER A 85 16.77 -6.50 -5.57
C SER A 85 16.79 -5.82 -4.19
N GLU A 86 17.66 -6.30 -3.31
CA GLU A 86 18.17 -5.55 -2.15
C GLU A 86 18.90 -4.27 -2.58
#